data_AF-A0A142XAU3-F1
#
_entry.id   AF-A0A142XAU3-F1
#
_cell.length_a   1.000
_cell.length_b   1.000
_cell.length_c   1.000
_cell.angle_alpha   90.00
_cell.angle_beta   90.00
_cell.angle_gamma   90.00
#
_symmetry.space_group_name_H-M   'P 1'
#
loop_
_entity.id
_entity.type
_entity.pdbx_description
1 polymer ?
#
loop_
_entity_poly.entity_id
_entity_poly.type
_entity_poly.pdbx_seq_one_letter_code
_entity_poly.pdbx_strand_id
1 'polypeptide(L)' 'MTEVRLRNVDADVLAVIRELARLNRRTMEQEIRAGLVEIANARKTHLLNRLARERAEQLARFGELSDSTAEIRAERETRW' A
#
# COMPACT_ATOMS: atom_id res chain seq x y z
N MET A 1 -22.01 -5.49 -1.29
CA MET A 1 -21.11 -4.43 -0.78
C MET A 1 -21.77 -3.82 0.45
N THR A 2 -21.10 -3.85 1.60
CA THR A 2 -21.66 -3.29 2.84
C THR A 2 -21.63 -1.77 2.77
N GLU A 3 -22.80 -1.14 2.85
CA GLU A 3 -22.92 0.32 2.89
C GLU A 3 -22.68 0.81 4.33
N VAL A 4 -21.84 1.82 4.52
CA VAL A 4 -21.50 2.37 5.83
C VAL A 4 -21.97 3.81 5.91
N ARG A 5 -22.81 4.12 6.89
CA ARG A 5 -23.29 5.49 7.15
C ARG A 5 -22.46 6.14 8.24
N LEU A 6 -21.70 7.18 7.88
CA LEU A 6 -20.96 8.01 8.82
C LEU A 6 -21.90 9.09 9.38
N ARG A 7 -22.02 9.16 10.71
CA ARG A 7 -22.76 10.20 11.42
C ARG A 7 -21.79 11.05 12.23
N ASN A 8 -22.18 12.28 12.57
CA ASN A 8 -21.39 13.21 13.39
C ASN A 8 -19.98 13.48 12.83
N VAL A 9 -19.87 13.65 11.51
CA VAL A 9 -18.62 14.08 10.88
C VAL A 9 -18.54 15.61 10.99
N ASP A 10 -17.37 16.11 11.37
CA ASP A 10 -17.10 17.53 11.44
C ASP A 10 -17.38 18.22 10.08
N ALA A 11 -18.03 19.38 10.12
CA ALA A 11 -18.37 20.15 8.94
C ALA A 11 -17.13 20.60 8.16
N ASP A 12 -16.03 20.91 8.86
CA ASP A 12 -14.78 21.33 8.23
C ASP A 12 -14.14 20.18 7.45
N VAL A 13 -14.21 18.96 7.99
CA VAL A 13 -13.75 17.74 7.31
C VAL A 13 -14.58 17.49 6.04
N LEU A 14 -15.90 17.64 6.11
CA LEU A 14 -16.77 17.50 4.94
C LEU A 14 -16.47 18.56 3.86
N ALA A 15 -16.13 19.79 4.27
CA ALA A 15 -15.74 20.84 3.34
C ALA A 15 -14.45 20.50 2.59
N VAL A 16 -13.44 20.00 3.30
CA VAL A 16 -12.17 19.55 2.71
C VAL A 16 -12.39 18.40 1.73
N ILE A 17 -13.14 17.36 2.11
CA ILE A 17 -13.40 16.20 1.24
C ILE A 17 -14.18 16.64 -0.01
N ARG A 18 -15.14 17.56 0.13
CA ARG A 18 -15.89 18.11 -0.99
C ARG A 18 -14.97 18.82 -1.98
N GLU A 19 -14.04 19.61 -1.49
CA GLU A 19 -13.10 20.33 -2.33
C GLU A 19 -12.11 19.39 -3.03
N LEU A 20 -11.60 18.38 -2.31
CA LEU A 20 -10.76 17.33 -2.90
C LEU A 20 -11.49 16.56 -4.01
N ALA A 21 -12.74 16.17 -3.76
CA ALA A 21 -13.57 15.50 -4.77
C ALA A 21 -13.77 16.37 -6.02
N ARG A 22 -13.98 17.67 -5.84
CA ARG A 22 -14.08 18.66 -6.94
C ARG A 22 -12.79 18.73 -7.75
N LEU A 23 -11.64 18.87 -7.09
CA LEU A 23 -10.32 18.94 -7.73
C LEU A 23 -10.01 17.66 -8.51
N ASN A 24 -10.34 16.50 -7.94
CA ASN A 24 -10.10 15.19 -8.55
C ASN A 24 -11.18 14.76 -9.55
N ARG A 25 -12.18 15.62 -9.83
CA ARG A 25 -13.32 15.34 -10.72
C ARG A 25 -14.07 14.06 -10.36
N ARG A 26 -14.25 13.81 -9.07
CA ARG A 26 -14.90 12.64 -8.48
C ARG A 26 -16.11 13.05 -7.66
N THR A 27 -16.98 12.08 -7.37
CA THR A 27 -17.98 12.27 -6.31
C THR A 27 -17.32 12.19 -4.94
N MET A 28 -17.96 12.77 -3.93
CA MET A 28 -17.48 12.70 -2.54
C MET A 28 -17.34 11.24 -2.07
N GLU A 29 -18.28 10.37 -2.43
CA GLU A 29 -18.21 8.94 -2.12
C GLU A 29 -17.00 8.27 -2.78
N GLN A 30 -16.74 8.55 -4.06
CA GLN A 30 -15.59 8.02 -4.78
C GLN A 30 -14.27 8.46 -4.15
N GLU A 31 -14.19 9.71 -3.71
CA GLU A 31 -13.00 10.24 -3.07
C GLU A 31 -12.74 9.61 -1.70
N ILE A 32 -13.78 9.48 -0.87
CA ILE A 32 -13.70 8.78 0.42
C ILE A 32 -13.28 7.32 0.21
N ARG A 33 -13.90 6.65 -0.77
CA ARG A 33 -13.56 5.27 -1.11
C ARG A 33 -12.10 5.14 -1.54
N ALA A 34 -11.62 6.04 -2.39
CA ALA A 34 -10.23 6.03 -2.85
C ALA A 34 -9.26 6.16 -1.67
N GLY A 35 -9.49 7.12 -0.76
CA GLY A 35 -8.64 7.30 0.42
C GLY A 35 -8.68 6.10 1.37
N LEU A 36 -9.85 5.51 1.60
CA LEU A 36 -9.97 4.30 2.44
C LEU A 36 -9.25 3.09 1.82
N VAL A 37 -9.35 2.92 0.51
CA VAL A 37 -8.63 1.86 -0.22
C VAL A 37 -7.13 2.09 -0.16
N GLU A 38 -6.66 3.33 -0.27
CA GLU A 38 -5.25 3.66 -0.14
C GLU A 38 -4.72 3.33 1.26
N ILE A 39 -5.43 3.75 2.32
CA ILE A 39 -5.07 3.45 3.72
C ILE A 39 -5.06 1.93 3.96
N ALA A 40 -6.09 1.22 3.50
CA ALA A 40 -6.16 -0.23 3.66
C ALA A 40 -5.01 -0.96 2.95
N ASN A 41 -4.60 -0.46 1.78
CA ASN A 41 -3.50 -1.05 1.02
C ASN A 41 -2.12 -0.57 1.49
N ALA A 42 -1.99 0.51 2.26
CA ALA A 42 -0.71 1.08 2.66
C ALA A 42 0.25 0.04 3.27
N ARG A 43 -0.24 -0.81 4.17
CA ARG A 43 0.58 -1.88 4.79
C ARG A 43 1.03 -2.93 3.77
N LYS A 44 0.14 -3.31 2.85
CA LYS A 44 0.46 -4.27 1.78
C LYS A 44 1.47 -3.68 0.81
N THR A 45 1.28 -2.44 0.38
CA THR A 45 2.20 -1.71 -0.50
C THR A 45 3.57 -1.57 0.14
N HIS A 46 3.65 -1.23 1.44
CA HIS A 46 4.91 -1.19 2.17
C HIS A 46 5.62 -2.55 2.20
N LEU A 47 4.89 -3.64 2.45
CA LEU A 47 5.45 -4.99 2.41
C LEU A 47 5.97 -5.35 1.01
N LEU A 48 5.19 -5.06 -0.04
CA LEU A 48 5.58 -5.33 -1.41
C LEU A 48 6.82 -4.52 -1.82
N ASN A 49 6.91 -3.26 -1.43
CA ASN A 49 8.08 -2.42 -1.67
C ASN A 49 9.32 -2.95 -0.95
N ARG A 50 9.16 -3.43 0.29
CA ARG A 50 10.25 -4.07 1.04
C ARG A 50 10.75 -5.32 0.32
N LEU A 51 9.84 -6.21 -0.10
CA LEU A 51 10.19 -7.43 -0.84
C LEU A 51 10.86 -7.12 -2.19
N ALA A 52 10.38 -6.11 -2.91
CA ALA A 52 10.99 -5.68 -4.16
C ALA A 52 12.42 -5.18 -3.97
N ARG A 53 12.68 -4.43 -2.89
CA ARG A 53 14.03 -4.00 -2.52
C ARG A 53 14.92 -5.17 -2.15
N GLU A 54 14.44 -6.09 -1.30
CA GLU A 54 15.19 -7.28 -0.90
C GLU A 54 15.57 -8.14 -2.12
N ARG A 55 14.66 -8.31 -3.08
CA ARG A 55 14.93 -9.02 -4.34
C ARG A 55 15.97 -8.30 -5.20
N ALA A 56 15.90 -6.97 -5.29
CA ALA A 56 16.89 -6.19 -6.04
C ALA A 56 18.29 -6.29 -5.40
N GLU A 57 18.38 -6.31 -4.07
CA GLU A 57 19.63 -6.52 -3.34
C GLU A 57 20.19 -7.94 -3.56
N GLN A 58 19.33 -8.96 -3.56
CA GLN A 58 19.73 -10.34 -3.88
C GLN A 58 20.24 -10.47 -5.31
N LEU A 59 19.52 -9.92 -6.29
CA LEU A 59 19.97 -9.88 -7.69
C LEU A 59 21.33 -9.17 -7.84
N ALA A 60 21.54 -8.06 -7.12
CA ALA A 60 22.79 -7.34 -7.16
C ALA A 60 23.97 -8.13 -6.55
N ARG A 61 23.72 -8.95 -5.53
CA ARG A 61 24.75 -9.75 -4.84
C ARG A 61 25.03 -11.08 -5.52
N PHE A 62 24.01 -11.74 -6.03
CA PHE A 62 24.08 -13.13 -6.49
C PHE A 62 23.78 -13.31 -7.98
N GLY A 63 23.42 -12.25 -8.72
CA GLY A 63 23.02 -12.36 -10.13
C GLY A 63 21.65 -13.03 -10.29
N GLU A 64 21.38 -13.63 -11.45
CA GLU A 64 20.10 -14.31 -11.76
C GLU A 64 19.95 -15.70 -11.09
N LEU A 65 20.63 -15.93 -9.97
CA LEU A 65 20.50 -17.17 -9.24
C LEU A 65 19.11 -17.28 -8.62
N SER A 66 18.50 -18.47 -8.74
CA SER A 66 17.22 -18.78 -8.10
C SER A 66 17.37 -18.74 -6.57
N ASP A 67 16.33 -18.27 -5.86
CA ASP A 67 16.20 -18.30 -4.39
C ASP A 67 16.42 -19.69 -3.73
N SER A 68 16.51 -20.74 -4.55
CA SER A 68 16.82 -22.10 -4.14
C SER A 68 18.32 -22.38 -4.02
N THR A 69 19.21 -21.47 -4.44
CA THR A 69 20.67 -21.63 -4.30
C THR A 69 21.09 -21.63 -2.82
N ALA A 70 22.14 -22.40 -2.50
CA ALA A 70 22.56 -22.65 -1.13
C ALA A 70 22.94 -21.37 -0.37
N GLU A 71 23.61 -20.42 -1.05
CA GLU A 71 24.04 -19.14 -0.48
C GLU A 71 22.84 -18.24 -0.13
N ILE A 72 21.85 -18.16 -1.03
CA ILE A 72 20.63 -17.37 -0.81
C ILE A 72 19.76 -18.00 0.30
N ARG A 73 19.69 -19.33 0.36
CA ARG A 73 18.96 -20.04 1.42
C ARG A 73 19.58 -19.79 2.80
N ALA A 74 20.90 -19.90 2.92
CA ALA A 74 21.63 -19.68 4.16
C ALA A 74 21.43 -18.25 4.70
N GLU A 75 21.47 -17.24 3.83
CA GLU A 75 21.21 -15.84 4.21
C GLU A 75 19.74 -15.61 4.63
N ARG A 76 18.80 -16.33 4.01
CA ARG A 76 17.37 -16.23 4.36
C ARG A 76 17.07 -16.87 5.72
N GLU A 77 17.66 -18.02 6.02
CA GLU A 77 17.52 -18.72 7.31
C GLU A 77 18.15 -17.95 8.48
N THR A 78 19.11 -17.06 8.24
CA THR A 78 19.68 -16.20 9.30
C THR A 78 18.84 -14.96 9.60
N ARG A 79 17.93 -14.58 8.69
CA ARG A 79 17.16 -13.33 8.75
C ARG A 79 15.77 -13.53 9.39
N TRP A 80 15.36 -14.78 9.60
CA TRP A 80 14.07 -15.22 10.14
C TRP A 80 14.29 -16.16 11.32
#